data_AF-A0A3B0XS64-F1
#
_entry.id   AF-A0A3B0XS64-F1
#
_cell.length_a   1.000
_cell.length_b   1.000
_cell.length_c   1.000
_cell.angle_alpha   90.00
_cell.angle_beta   90.00
_cell.angle_gamma   90.00
#
_symmetry.space_group_name_H-M   'P 1'
#
loop_
_entity.id
_entity.type
_entity.pdbx_description
1 polymer ?
#
loop_
_entity_poly.entity_id
_entity_poly.type
_entity_poly.pdbx_seq_one_letter_code
_entity_poly.pdbx_strand_id
1 'polypeptide(L)'
;MTLKKRFLEAVSSGELGEVDDFGVVVSLKQFKSFFFDVKSDYINSFLPAAVIETGQYSTTHTKYLFRIRKGMYRVHPDVLDEYNESSYVDDLLDADHGNNKVEESILMYQNCSAS
;
A
#
# COMPACT_ATOMS: atom_id res chain seq x y z
N MET A 1 8.63 -0.40 11.80
CA MET A 1 7.72 -0.87 10.72
C MET A 1 6.27 -0.82 11.17
N THR A 2 5.35 -0.35 10.33
CA THR A 2 3.89 -0.35 10.59
C THR A 2 3.24 -1.59 9.97
N LEU A 3 2.04 -1.97 10.42
CA LEU A 3 1.30 -3.10 9.82
C LEU A 3 0.94 -2.84 8.36
N LYS A 4 0.67 -1.57 7.99
CA LYS A 4 0.46 -1.16 6.59
C LYS A 4 1.70 -1.45 5.73
N LYS A 5 2.91 -1.05 6.16
CA LYS A 5 4.14 -1.34 5.41
C LYS A 5 4.30 -2.86 5.23
N ARG A 6 4.18 -3.64 6.31
CA ARG A 6 4.27 -5.12 6.23
C ARG A 6 3.21 -5.75 5.33
N PHE A 7 2.00 -5.19 5.31
CA PHE A 7 0.93 -5.64 4.43
C PHE A 7 1.23 -5.38 2.96
N LEU A 8 1.64 -4.15 2.62
CA LEU A 8 1.98 -3.78 1.24
C LEU A 8 3.22 -4.52 0.74
N GLU A 9 4.21 -4.72 1.60
CA GLU A 9 5.39 -5.55 1.33
C GLU A 9 4.96 -6.98 0.97
N ALA A 10 4.22 -7.66 1.85
CA ALA A 10 3.77 -9.03 1.60
C ALA A 10 2.90 -9.16 0.34
N VAL A 11 2.10 -8.14 0.02
CA VAL A 11 1.30 -8.11 -1.21
C VAL A 11 2.18 -7.89 -2.45
N SER A 12 3.13 -6.96 -2.41
CA SER A 12 4.04 -6.66 -3.52
C SER A 12 5.00 -7.82 -3.79
N SER A 13 5.49 -8.48 -2.75
CA SER A 13 6.32 -9.69 -2.83
C SER A 13 5.56 -10.93 -3.30
N GLY A 14 4.22 -10.88 -3.37
CA GLY A 14 3.38 -12.02 -3.72
C GLY A 14 3.24 -13.08 -2.63
N GLU A 15 3.67 -12.79 -1.40
CA GLU A 15 3.52 -13.69 -0.24
C GLU A 15 2.09 -13.66 0.32
N LEU A 16 1.33 -12.59 0.05
CA LEU A 16 -0.02 -12.40 0.55
C LEU A 16 -0.99 -11.94 -0.55
N GLY A 17 -2.04 -12.74 -0.75
CA GLY A 17 -3.10 -12.47 -1.72
C GLY A 17 -2.95 -13.27 -3.01
N GLU A 18 -3.96 -13.18 -3.86
CA GLU A 18 -4.00 -13.81 -5.17
C GLU A 18 -4.06 -12.73 -6.24
N VAL A 19 -3.21 -12.84 -7.27
CA VAL A 19 -3.22 -11.93 -8.41
C VAL A 19 -4.35 -12.35 -9.36
N ASP A 20 -5.20 -11.40 -9.70
CA ASP A 20 -6.34 -11.54 -10.63
C ASP A 20 -6.18 -10.54 -11.79
N ASP A 21 -7.02 -10.63 -12.83
CA ASP A 21 -6.96 -9.74 -14.01
C ASP A 21 -7.05 -8.24 -13.68
N PHE A 22 -7.52 -7.91 -12.47
CA PHE A 22 -7.77 -6.54 -12.02
C PHE A 22 -6.88 -6.13 -10.82
N GLY A 23 -5.87 -6.93 -10.46
CA GLY A 23 -4.95 -6.64 -9.36
C GLY A 23 -4.98 -7.69 -8.24
N VAL A 24 -4.43 -7.35 -7.07
CA VAL A 24 -4.26 -8.32 -5.98
C VAL A 24 -5.48 -8.37 -5.06
N VAL A 25 -6.00 -9.58 -4.83
CA VAL A 25 -7.12 -9.86 -3.94
C VAL A 25 -6.63 -10.56 -2.68
N VAL A 26 -6.92 -9.98 -1.53
CA VAL A 26 -6.57 -10.53 -0.21
C VAL A 26 -7.82 -10.95 0.54
N SER A 27 -7.83 -12.18 1.03
CA SER A 27 -8.87 -12.65 1.94
C SER A 27 -8.52 -12.36 3.41
N LEU A 28 -9.55 -12.09 4.21
CA LEU A 28 -9.40 -11.89 5.65
C LEU A 28 -8.88 -13.14 6.37
N LYS A 29 -9.11 -14.33 5.80
CA LYS A 29 -8.55 -15.60 6.31
C LYS A 29 -7.05 -15.69 6.06
N GLN A 30 -6.59 -15.40 4.83
CA GLN A 30 -5.15 -15.36 4.51
C GLN A 30 -4.44 -14.29 5.36
N PHE A 31 -5.00 -13.09 5.43
CA PHE A 31 -4.45 -12.00 6.23
C PHE A 31 -4.27 -12.39 7.71
N LYS A 32 -5.29 -13.03 8.32
CA LYS A 32 -5.20 -13.57 9.69
C LYS A 32 -4.11 -14.62 9.86
N SER A 33 -4.00 -15.53 8.89
CA SER A 33 -3.02 -16.61 8.94
C SER A 33 -1.60 -16.07 8.80
N PHE A 34 -1.40 -15.07 7.94
CA PHE A 34 -0.11 -14.45 7.68
C PHE A 34 0.34 -13.57 8.85
N PHE A 35 -0.56 -12.77 9.39
CA PHE A 35 -0.30 -11.88 10.52
C PHE A 35 -0.72 -12.47 11.87
N PHE A 36 -0.58 -13.78 12.08
CA PHE A 36 -1.05 -14.45 13.31
C PHE A 36 -0.45 -13.87 14.62
N ASP A 37 0.72 -13.25 14.52
CA ASP A 37 1.44 -12.59 15.62
C ASP A 37 0.79 -11.27 16.08
N VAL A 38 -0.07 -10.66 15.25
CA VAL A 38 -0.73 -9.39 15.56
C VAL A 38 -1.94 -9.62 16.46
N LYS A 39 -2.24 -8.67 17.37
CA LYS A 39 -3.43 -8.75 18.24
C LYS A 39 -4.72 -8.96 17.42
N SER A 40 -5.49 -9.97 17.81
CA SER A 40 -6.70 -10.42 17.10
C SER A 40 -7.71 -9.29 16.85
N ASP A 41 -7.94 -8.39 17.81
CA ASP A 41 -8.87 -7.25 17.66
C ASP A 41 -8.49 -6.32 16.51
N TYR A 42 -7.18 -6.07 16.36
CA TYR A 42 -6.66 -5.20 15.31
C TYR A 42 -6.70 -5.89 13.95
N ILE A 43 -6.38 -7.18 13.88
CA ILE A 43 -6.45 -7.96 12.63
C ILE A 43 -7.86 -7.99 12.04
N ASN A 44 -8.88 -8.17 12.89
CA ASN A 44 -10.26 -8.24 12.44
C ASN A 44 -10.75 -6.90 11.85
N SER A 45 -10.19 -5.79 12.33
CA SER A 45 -10.62 -4.44 11.98
C SER A 45 -9.77 -3.80 10.89
N PHE A 46 -8.55 -4.30 10.64
CA PHE A 46 -7.59 -3.69 9.72
C PHE A 46 -8.11 -3.59 8.28
N LEU A 47 -8.47 -4.72 7.64
CA LEU A 47 -8.95 -4.71 6.26
C LEU A 47 -10.27 -3.93 6.12
N PRO A 48 -11.30 -4.12 6.97
CA PRO A 48 -12.51 -3.29 6.94
C PRO A 48 -12.24 -1.79 7.09
N ALA A 49 -11.32 -1.39 7.98
CA ALA A 49 -10.99 0.00 8.20
C ALA A 49 -10.29 0.63 6.99
N ALA A 50 -9.50 -0.16 6.25
CA ALA A 50 -8.79 0.28 5.05
C ALA A 50 -9.65 0.31 3.77
N VAL A 51 -10.94 -0.01 3.86
CA VAL A 51 -11.87 0.03 2.72
C VAL A 51 -12.20 1.47 2.33
N ILE A 52 -12.02 1.77 1.04
CA ILE A 52 -12.50 2.98 0.37
C ILE A 52 -14.03 2.96 0.38
N GLU A 53 -14.64 4.04 0.85
CA GLU A 53 -16.09 4.13 0.97
C GLU A 53 -16.77 4.22 -0.39
N THR A 54 -17.99 3.69 -0.48
CA THR A 54 -18.78 3.73 -1.71
C THR A 54 -19.06 5.18 -2.10
N GLY A 55 -18.53 5.60 -3.25
CA GLY A 55 -18.63 6.97 -3.75
C GLY A 55 -17.31 7.75 -3.71
N GLN A 56 -16.27 7.22 -3.04
CA GLN A 56 -14.90 7.68 -3.19
C GLN A 56 -14.15 6.80 -4.19
N TYR A 57 -13.38 7.45 -5.05
CA TYR A 57 -12.50 6.79 -6.02
C TYR A 57 -11.02 7.01 -5.73
N SER A 58 -10.69 7.96 -4.85
CA SER A 58 -9.31 8.29 -4.50
C SER A 58 -8.84 7.49 -3.29
N THR A 59 -7.61 6.99 -3.39
CA THR A 59 -6.89 6.38 -2.27
C THR A 59 -6.46 7.44 -1.27
N THR A 60 -6.39 7.09 0.00
CA THR A 60 -5.78 7.90 1.07
C THR A 60 -4.82 7.02 1.85
N HIS A 61 -3.96 7.64 2.68
CA HIS A 61 -3.02 6.92 3.53
C HIS A 61 -3.68 5.79 4.36
N THR A 62 -4.94 5.95 4.75
CA THR A 62 -5.71 4.97 5.53
C THR A 62 -6.73 4.18 4.72
N LYS A 63 -7.02 4.56 3.46
CA LYS A 63 -8.11 4.02 2.64
C LYS A 63 -7.57 3.61 1.28
N TYR A 64 -7.38 2.30 1.06
CA TYR A 64 -6.69 1.79 -0.13
C TYR A 64 -7.16 0.40 -0.57
N LEU A 65 -8.23 -0.12 0.03
CA LEU A 65 -8.82 -1.40 -0.32
C LEU A 65 -10.21 -1.22 -0.90
N PHE A 66 -10.57 -2.02 -1.89
CA PHE A 66 -11.95 -2.19 -2.34
C PHE A 66 -12.53 -3.47 -1.77
N ARG A 67 -13.72 -3.39 -1.18
CA ARG A 67 -14.42 -4.58 -0.69
C ARG A 67 -15.18 -5.24 -1.84
N ILE A 68 -14.70 -6.40 -2.30
CA ILE A 68 -15.38 -7.20 -3.34
C ILE A 68 -16.58 -7.94 -2.74
N ARG A 69 -16.35 -8.64 -1.62
CA ARG A 69 -17.39 -9.37 -0.88
C ARG A 69 -17.02 -9.47 0.60
N LYS A 70 -17.89 -10.07 1.42
CA LYS A 70 -17.61 -10.24 2.85
C LYS A 70 -16.32 -11.04 3.06
N GLY A 71 -15.31 -10.40 3.66
CA GLY A 71 -14.02 -11.03 3.95
C GLY A 71 -13.06 -11.13 2.77
N MET A 72 -13.32 -10.45 1.65
CA MET A 72 -12.40 -10.37 0.51
C MET A 72 -12.27 -8.93 0.01
N TYR A 73 -11.02 -8.52 -0.16
CA TYR A 73 -10.63 -7.14 -0.43
C TYR A 73 -9.65 -7.11 -1.57
N ARG A 74 -9.77 -6.15 -2.47
CA ARG A 74 -8.81 -5.89 -3.54
C ARG A 74 -7.95 -4.71 -3.17
N VAL A 75 -6.65 -4.80 -3.39
CA VAL A 75 -5.72 -3.69 -3.19
C VAL A 75 -5.82 -2.75 -4.39
N HIS A 76 -5.87 -1.45 -4.14
CA HIS A 76 -5.86 -0.44 -5.20
C HIS A 76 -4.50 -0.46 -5.92
N PRO A 77 -4.45 -0.47 -7.26
CA PRO A 77 -3.19 -0.48 -8.02
C PRO A 77 -2.30 0.72 -7.67
N ASP A 78 -2.84 1.94 -7.65
CA ASP A 78 -2.06 3.14 -7.27
C ASP A 78 -1.31 3.03 -5.94
N VAL A 79 -1.81 2.26 -4.96
CA VAL A 79 -1.13 2.13 -3.67
C VAL A 79 0.06 1.17 -3.78
N LEU A 80 0.00 0.19 -4.68
CA LEU A 80 1.13 -0.68 -4.99
C LEU A 80 2.16 0.05 -5.83
N ASP A 81 1.73 0.86 -6.80
CA ASP A 81 2.60 1.72 -7.59
C ASP A 81 3.32 2.74 -6.69
N GLU A 82 2.58 3.48 -5.84
CA GLU A 82 3.15 4.43 -4.87
C GLU A 82 4.11 3.75 -3.89
N TYR A 83 3.78 2.53 -3.43
CA TYR A 83 4.66 1.79 -2.52
C TYR A 83 5.95 1.33 -3.21
N ASN A 84 5.86 0.86 -4.45
CA ASN A 84 7.03 0.47 -5.22
C ASN A 84 7.90 1.68 -5.54
N GLU A 85 7.32 2.81 -5.96
CA GLU A 85 8.05 4.07 -6.17
C GLU A 85 8.67 4.60 -4.86
N SER A 86 7.94 4.49 -3.74
CA SER A 86 8.41 4.92 -2.42
C SER A 86 9.50 4.01 -1.84
N SER A 87 9.47 2.72 -2.16
CA SER A 87 10.49 1.75 -1.73
C SER A 87 11.87 2.14 -2.27
N TYR A 88 11.95 2.58 -3.54
CA TYR A 88 13.24 3.05 -4.09
C TYR A 88 13.79 4.29 -3.39
N VAL A 89 12.93 5.17 -2.86
CA VAL A 89 13.37 6.36 -2.12
C VAL A 89 13.69 6.07 -0.65
N ASP A 90 12.98 5.16 0.03
CA ASP A 90 13.33 4.73 1.41
C ASP A 90 14.75 4.10 1.40
N ASP A 91 15.03 3.19 0.44
CA ASP A 91 16.36 2.56 0.25
C ASP A 91 17.49 3.55 -0.12
N LEU A 92 17.16 4.68 -0.76
CA LEU A 92 18.13 5.76 -1.05
C LEU A 92 18.29 6.75 0.11
N LEU A 93 17.35 6.81 1.05
CA LEU A 93 17.35 7.75 2.18
C LEU A 93 17.93 7.14 3.48
N ASP A 94 18.09 5.83 3.56
CA ASP A 94 18.84 5.17 4.65
C ASP A 94 20.37 5.37 4.56
N ALA A 95 20.87 6.06 3.53
CA ALA A 95 22.29 6.40 3.37
C ALA A 95 22.72 7.74 3.98
N ASP A 96 21.82 8.55 4.56
CA ASP A 96 22.20 9.85 5.12
C ASP A 96 21.47 10.19 6.44
N HIS A 97 21.75 9.44 7.50
CA HIS A 97 21.70 10.01 8.85
C HIS A 97 23.07 10.63 9.17
N GLY A 98 23.34 11.77 8.53
CA GLY A 98 24.69 12.34 8.43
C GLY A 98 24.82 13.86 8.49
N ASN A 99 23.84 14.59 9.02
CA ASN A 99 23.88 16.03 9.35
C ASN A 99 23.75 17.05 8.18
N ASN A 100 22.90 18.05 8.46
CA ASN A 100 22.90 19.42 7.93
C ASN A 100 22.35 19.69 6.51
N LYS A 101 21.10 20.21 6.51
CA LYS A 101 20.67 21.43 5.80
C LYS A 101 20.89 21.48 4.28
N VAL A 102 19.88 21.11 3.48
CA VAL A 102 19.55 21.68 2.15
C VAL A 102 18.17 21.14 1.74
N GLU A 103 17.15 22.01 1.71
CA GLU A 103 16.54 22.59 0.50
C GLU A 103 15.75 21.61 -0.37
N GLU A 104 14.44 21.87 -0.35
CA GLU A 104 13.37 21.54 -1.28
C GLU A 104 13.84 21.28 -2.72
N SER A 105 13.38 20.17 -3.33
CA SER A 105 13.52 19.96 -4.78
C SER A 105 12.34 19.16 -5.31
N ILE A 106 11.34 19.91 -5.76
CA ILE A 106 10.26 19.49 -6.65
C ILE A 106 10.86 19.21 -8.03
N LEU A 107 10.57 18.05 -8.64
CA LEU A 107 10.82 17.79 -10.06
C LEU A 107 9.51 17.33 -10.70
N MET A 108 8.75 18.27 -11.29
CA MET A 108 8.71 18.60 -12.72
C MET A 108 8.28 17.44 -13.62
N TYR A 109 6.97 17.38 -13.89
CA TYR A 109 6.43 16.80 -15.13
C TYR A 109 5.81 17.92 -15.97
N GLN A 110 6.60 18.49 -16.88
CA GLN A 110 6.09 19.23 -18.03
C GLN A 110 7.14 19.24 -19.13
N ASN A 111 6.94 18.39 -20.15
CA ASN A 111 6.97 18.76 -21.58
C ASN A 111 7.28 17.54 -22.45
N CYS A 112 6.22 16.95 -23.01
CA CYS A 112 6.30 16.30 -24.32
C CYS A 112 5.05 16.71 -25.09
N SER A 113 5.16 17.83 -25.81
CA SER A 113 4.42 18.12 -27.05
C SER A 113 4.87 19.48 -27.57
N ALA A 114 5.93 19.48 -28.37
CA ALA A 114 6.14 20.51 -29.39
C ALA A 114 6.48 19.78 -30.68
N SER A 115 5.49 19.71 -31.59
CA SER A 115 5.69 19.48 -33.02
C SER A 115 5.59 20.83 -33.72
#